data_AF-A0A1H6SIB6-F1
#
_entry.id   AF-A0A1H6SIB6-F1
#
_cell.length_a   1.000
_cell.length_b   1.000
_cell.length_c   1.000
_cell.angle_alpha   90.00
_cell.angle_beta   90.00
_cell.angle_gamma   90.00
#
_symmetry.space_group_name_H-M   'P 1'
#
loop_
_entity.id
_entity.type
_entity.pdbx_description
1 polymer ?
#
loop_
_entity_poly.entity_id
_entity_poly.type
_entity_poly.pdbx_seq_one_letter_code
_entity_poly.pdbx_strand_id
1 'polypeptide(L)'
;MIKLNYLYIEFPKKVRLISSRMGMNYYFEPSSCTFYFDPYQEAVLGYSKGMGMNGLFSLADTGVFDHIFVYLDKDNFAYYYDDNQTKHDIIGWIDLMQFEKGDNC
;
A
#
# COMPACT_ATOMS: atom_id res chain seq x y z
N MET A 1 14.00 -0.06 -10.91
CA MET A 1 12.84 -0.27 -10.01
C MET A 1 11.71 -0.82 -10.89
N ILE A 2 10.88 -1.73 -10.38
CA ILE A 2 9.86 -2.40 -11.21
C ILE A 2 8.61 -1.52 -11.25
N LYS A 3 7.99 -1.33 -12.42
CA LYS A 3 6.73 -0.58 -12.54
C LYS A 3 5.53 -1.43 -12.11
N LEU A 4 4.81 -1.01 -11.08
CA LEU A 4 3.53 -1.60 -10.72
C LEU A 4 2.42 -0.93 -11.52
N ASN A 5 1.82 -1.67 -12.46
CA ASN A 5 0.63 -1.24 -13.19
C ASN A 5 -0.61 -1.78 -12.48
N TYR A 6 -1.60 -0.92 -12.22
CA TYR A 6 -2.84 -1.35 -11.58
C TYR A 6 -4.02 -0.50 -12.06
N LEU A 7 -5.20 -1.13 -12.10
CA LEU A 7 -6.46 -0.39 -12.21
C LEU A 7 -6.78 0.25 -10.85
N TYR A 8 -7.23 1.51 -10.84
CA TYR A 8 -7.50 2.30 -9.62
C TYR A 8 -8.03 1.46 -8.45
N ILE A 9 -7.22 1.34 -7.38
CA ILE A 9 -7.59 0.65 -6.14
C ILE A 9 -7.84 1.73 -5.07
N GLU A 10 -9.11 1.99 -4.79
CA GLU A 10 -9.53 3.00 -3.81
C GLU A 10 -9.29 2.56 -2.36
N PHE A 11 -9.54 1.29 -2.05
CA PHE A 11 -9.31 0.71 -0.73
C PHE A 11 -8.70 -0.68 -0.86
N PRO A 12 -7.39 -0.84 -0.66
CA PRO A 12 -6.78 -2.17 -0.60
C PRO A 12 -7.37 -2.96 0.56
N LYS A 13 -7.45 -4.29 0.44
CA LYS A 13 -8.10 -5.11 1.48
C LYS A 13 -7.29 -5.11 2.78
N LYS A 14 -5.97 -5.18 2.69
CA LYS A 14 -5.07 -5.26 3.85
C LYS A 14 -3.80 -4.48 3.58
N VAL A 15 -3.36 -3.75 4.59
CA VAL A 15 -2.14 -2.95 4.55
C VAL A 15 -1.34 -3.19 5.83
N ARG A 16 -0.02 -3.26 5.70
CA ARG A 16 0.90 -3.30 6.84
C ARG A 16 1.99 -2.25 6.67
N LEU A 17 2.16 -1.42 7.69
CA LEU A 17 3.12 -0.33 7.73
C LEU A 17 4.21 -0.65 8.75
N ILE A 18 5.47 -0.53 8.35
CA ILE A 18 6.62 -0.76 9.24
C ILE A 18 7.50 0.48 9.24
N SER A 19 7.82 0.99 10.44
CA SER A 19 8.77 2.08 10.65
C SER A 19 9.62 1.81 11.88
N SER A 20 10.89 1.51 11.68
CA SER A 20 11.91 1.31 12.72
C SER A 20 12.12 2.59 13.53
N ARG A 21 12.07 3.76 12.89
CA ARG A 21 12.23 5.08 13.53
C ARG A 21 11.14 5.35 14.55
N MET A 22 9.91 4.91 14.27
CA MET A 22 8.77 5.07 15.15
C MET A 22 8.51 3.82 16.03
N GLY A 23 9.30 2.75 15.89
CA GLY A 23 9.04 1.48 16.55
C GLY A 23 7.69 0.85 16.16
N MET A 24 7.20 1.13 14.95
CA MET A 24 5.85 0.79 14.51
C MET A 24 5.86 -0.41 13.56
N ASN A 25 4.92 -1.32 13.78
CA ASN A 25 4.58 -2.43 12.90
C ASN A 25 3.06 -2.63 12.95
N TYR A 26 2.35 -1.87 12.11
CA TYR A 26 0.91 -1.70 12.19
C TYR A 26 0.22 -2.42 11.02
N TYR A 27 -0.85 -3.16 11.32
CA TYR A 27 -1.67 -3.86 10.33
C TYR A 27 -3.10 -3.32 10.39
N PHE A 28 -3.70 -3.07 9.23
CA PHE A 28 -5.09 -2.62 9.15
C PHE A 28 -5.76 -3.01 7.83
N GLU A 29 -7.08 -2.89 7.81
CA GLU A 29 -7.93 -3.20 6.67
C GLU A 29 -8.69 -1.93 6.25
N PRO A 30 -8.20 -1.21 5.22
CA PRO A 30 -8.78 0.05 4.76
C PRO A 30 -10.28 -0.01 4.49
N SER A 31 -10.79 -1.14 3.98
CA SER A 31 -12.21 -1.33 3.65
C SER A 31 -13.13 -1.59 4.85
N SER A 32 -12.60 -2.02 6.00
CA SER A 32 -13.40 -2.40 7.17
C SER A 32 -13.22 -1.46 8.37
N CYS A 33 -12.19 -0.60 8.37
CA CYS A 33 -11.95 0.37 9.44
C CYS A 33 -13.05 1.44 9.53
N THR A 34 -14.04 1.21 10.40
CA THR A 34 -15.11 2.18 10.64
C THR A 34 -14.63 3.32 11.54
N PHE A 35 -13.99 3.05 12.70
CA PHE A 35 -13.31 4.04 13.55
C PHE A 35 -12.31 3.38 14.50
N TYR A 36 -11.11 3.96 14.67
CA TYR A 36 -10.24 3.72 15.83
C TYR A 36 -9.59 5.02 16.31
N PHE A 37 -9.62 5.21 17.63
CA PHE A 37 -8.94 6.26 18.36
C PHE A 37 -7.66 5.67 18.98
N ASP A 38 -6.53 6.33 18.76
CA ASP A 38 -5.33 6.12 19.57
C ASP A 38 -5.54 6.83 20.92
N PRO A 39 -5.55 6.12 22.07
CA PRO A 39 -5.75 6.76 23.37
C PRO A 39 -4.55 7.62 23.82
N TYR A 40 -3.41 7.58 23.10
CA TYR A 40 -2.19 8.31 23.43
C TYR A 40 -1.90 9.49 22.48
N GLN A 41 -2.64 9.58 21.37
CA GLN A 41 -2.53 10.70 20.46
C GLN A 41 -3.94 11.22 20.17
N GLU A 42 -4.22 12.48 20.54
CA GLU A 42 -5.38 13.23 20.02
C GLU A 42 -5.30 13.48 18.49
N ALA A 43 -4.43 12.75 17.79
CA ALA A 43 -4.40 12.66 16.35
C ALA A 43 -5.15 11.39 15.95
N VAL A 44 -6.23 11.55 15.18
CA VAL A 44 -6.76 10.45 14.39
C VAL A 44 -5.56 9.90 13.60
N LEU A 45 -5.34 8.58 13.60
CA LEU A 45 -4.55 7.89 12.56
C LEU A 45 -5.27 8.02 11.19
N GLY A 46 -5.84 9.18 10.90
CA GLY A 46 -6.72 9.49 9.78
C GLY A 46 -5.96 9.61 8.47
N TYR A 47 -4.62 9.59 8.51
CA TYR A 47 -3.79 9.51 7.32
C TYR A 47 -4.05 8.23 6.52
N SER A 48 -4.46 7.13 7.15
CA SER A 48 -4.70 5.85 6.46
C SER A 48 -6.17 5.54 6.19
N LYS A 49 -7.10 6.37 6.69
CA LYS A 49 -8.54 6.18 6.48
C LYS A 49 -8.87 6.47 5.02
N GLY A 50 -9.30 5.44 4.30
CA GLY A 50 -9.68 5.56 2.91
C GLY A 50 -8.52 5.85 1.95
N MET A 51 -7.29 5.47 2.35
CA MET A 51 -6.13 5.69 1.51
C MET A 51 -6.05 4.62 0.41
N GLY A 52 -6.31 5.05 -0.82
CA GLY A 52 -6.09 4.24 -2.01
C GLY A 52 -4.63 4.07 -2.37
N MET A 53 -4.40 3.32 -3.44
CA MET A 53 -3.05 2.92 -3.82
C MET A 53 -2.13 4.11 -4.10
N ASN A 54 -2.66 5.18 -4.68
CA ASN A 54 -1.93 6.43 -4.91
C ASN A 54 -1.45 7.07 -3.60
N GLY A 55 -2.30 7.13 -2.57
CA GLY A 55 -1.93 7.72 -1.29
C GLY A 55 -0.86 6.88 -0.58
N LEU A 56 -0.92 5.56 -0.72
CA LEU A 56 0.09 4.65 -0.17
C LEU A 56 1.44 4.78 -0.89
N PHE A 57 1.46 4.98 -2.20
CA PHE A 57 2.69 5.34 -2.92
C PHE A 57 3.24 6.70 -2.46
N SER A 58 2.40 7.73 -2.34
CA SER A 58 2.84 9.02 -1.81
C SER A 58 3.34 8.91 -0.37
N LEU A 59 2.79 8.00 0.44
CA LEU A 59 3.28 7.71 1.78
C LEU A 59 4.64 7.01 1.76
N ALA A 60 4.86 6.07 0.84
CA ALA A 60 6.15 5.43 0.61
C ALA A 60 7.23 6.47 0.27
N ASP A 61 6.90 7.42 -0.61
CA ASP A 61 7.81 8.48 -1.05
C ASP A 61 8.27 9.42 0.09
N THR A 62 7.51 9.51 1.19
CA THR A 62 7.92 10.32 2.35
C THR A 62 9.14 9.77 3.08
N GLY A 63 9.45 8.48 2.93
CA GLY A 63 10.51 7.79 3.67
C GLY A 63 10.28 7.72 5.19
N VAL A 64 9.04 7.94 5.65
CA VAL A 64 8.64 7.77 7.06
C VAL A 64 8.57 6.28 7.43
N PHE A 65 8.17 5.45 6.48
CA PHE A 65 8.04 4.00 6.62
C PHE A 65 9.18 3.30 5.88
N ASP A 66 9.73 2.27 6.52
CA ASP A 66 10.75 1.42 5.89
C ASP A 66 10.10 0.44 4.91
N HIS A 67 8.88 0.00 5.21
CA HIS A 67 8.09 -0.89 4.36
C HIS A 67 6.60 -0.52 4.41
N ILE A 68 5.96 -0.60 3.24
CA ILE A 68 4.51 -0.48 3.10
C ILE A 68 4.05 -1.71 2.32
N PHE A 69 3.50 -2.70 3.03
CA PHE A 69 2.97 -3.89 2.41
C PHE A 69 1.49 -3.72 2.09
N VAL A 70 1.09 -4.19 0.91
CA VAL A 70 -0.30 -4.20 0.47
C VAL A 70 -0.66 -5.60 0.00
N TYR A 71 -1.82 -6.08 0.43
CA TYR A 71 -2.37 -7.34 -0.05
C TYR A 71 -3.27 -7.07 -1.26
N LEU A 72 -2.92 -7.69 -2.37
CA LEU A 72 -3.67 -7.67 -3.62
C LEU A 72 -4.29 -9.05 -3.83
N ASP A 73 -5.56 -9.09 -4.21
CA ASP A 73 -6.19 -10.34 -4.60
C ASP A 73 -6.76 -10.30 -6.00
N LYS A 74 -7.48 -11.36 -6.38
CA LYS A 74 -8.07 -11.51 -7.70
C LYS A 74 -9.01 -10.37 -8.12
N ASP A 75 -9.54 -9.61 -7.16
CA ASP A 75 -10.43 -8.47 -7.44
C ASP A 75 -9.61 -7.20 -7.76
N ASN A 76 -8.29 -7.21 -7.50
CA ASN A 76 -7.37 -6.15 -7.84
C ASN A 76 -6.66 -6.48 -9.17
N PHE A 77 -6.86 -5.67 -10.20
CA PHE A 77 -6.07 -5.78 -11.42
C PHE A 77 -4.71 -5.11 -11.20
N ALA A 78 -3.68 -5.90 -10.91
CA ALA A 78 -2.32 -5.43 -10.68
C ALA A 78 -1.29 -6.35 -11.33
N TYR A 79 -0.29 -5.79 -11.99
CA TYR A 79 0.73 -6.54 -12.72
C TYR A 79 2.01 -5.72 -12.94
N TYR A 80 3.10 -6.39 -13.28
CA TYR A 80 4.34 -5.76 -13.73
C TYR A 80 4.89 -6.47 -14.97
N TYR A 81 5.83 -5.80 -15.65
CA TYR A 81 6.64 -6.41 -16.70
C TYR A 81 8.04 -6.65 -16.16
N ASP A 82 8.58 -7.84 -16.40
CA ASP A 82 9.98 -8.14 -16.10
C ASP A 82 10.93 -7.58 -17.18
N ASP A 83 12.23 -7.82 -17.01
CA ASP A 83 13.27 -7.37 -17.94
C ASP A 83 13.13 -7.97 -19.35
N ASN A 84 12.39 -9.08 -19.49
CA ASN A 84 12.09 -9.74 -20.76
C ASN A 84 10.76 -9.29 -21.38
N GLN A 85 10.12 -8.24 -20.83
CA GLN A 85 8.78 -7.77 -21.21
C GLN A 85 7.68 -8.83 -21.03
N THR A 86 7.89 -9.80 -20.14
CA THR A 86 6.84 -10.76 -19.79
C THR A 86 5.95 -10.16 -18.72
N LYS A 87 4.62 -10.24 -18.93
CA LYS A 87 3.62 -9.77 -17.98
C LYS A 87 3.49 -10.76 -16.81
N HIS A 88 3.58 -10.26 -15.59
CA HIS A 88 3.36 -11.01 -14.36
C HIS A 88 2.20 -10.40 -13.58
N ASP A 89 1.10 -11.15 -13.44
CA ASP A 89 -0.02 -10.75 -12.59
C ASP A 89 0.38 -10.90 -11.11
N ILE A 90 -0.09 -9.98 -10.27
CA ILE A 90 0.25 -9.94 -8.85
C ILE A 90 -0.96 -10.35 -8.02
N ILE A 91 -0.79 -11.39 -7.23
CA ILE A 91 -1.72 -11.83 -6.19
C ILE A 91 -0.91 -12.14 -4.93
N GLY A 92 -1.34 -11.60 -3.81
CA GLY A 92 -0.71 -11.75 -2.51
C GLY A 92 -0.15 -10.45 -1.95
N TRP A 93 0.79 -10.59 -1.01
CA TRP A 93 1.47 -9.46 -0.40
C TRP A 93 2.56 -8.93 -1.31
N ILE A 94 2.56 -7.61 -1.51
CA ILE A 94 3.67 -6.88 -2.12
C ILE A 94 4.20 -5.83 -1.16
N ASP A 95 5.48 -5.48 -1.32
CA ASP A 95 6.07 -4.31 -0.68
C ASP A 95 6.16 -3.18 -1.70
N LEU A 96 5.46 -2.08 -1.47
CA LEU A 96 5.43 -0.94 -2.38
C LEU A 96 6.81 -0.32 -2.58
N MET A 97 7.74 -0.49 -1.62
CA MET A 97 9.11 0.02 -1.73
C MET A 97 9.90 -0.63 -2.87
N GLN A 98 9.45 -1.78 -3.38
CA GLN A 98 10.06 -2.48 -4.52
C GLN A 98 9.58 -1.95 -5.88
N PHE A 99 8.51 -1.14 -5.87
CA PHE A 99 7.82 -0.72 -7.06
C PHE A 99 7.86 0.80 -7.23
N GLU A 100 8.00 1.24 -8.46
CA GLU A 100 7.61 2.59 -8.85
C GLU A 100 6.17 2.53 -9.38
N LYS A 101 5.42 3.62 -9.19
CA LYS A 101 4.06 3.71 -9.70
C LYS A 101 4.10 3.68 -11.25
N GLY A 102 3.42 2.70 -11.84
CA GLY A 102 3.21 2.61 -13.29
C GLY A 102 2.11 3.54 -13.80
N ASP A 103 1.92 3.55 -15.12
CA ASP A 103 0.86 4.36 -15.75
C ASP A 103 -0.51 3.71 -15.52
N ASN A 104 -1.52 4.54 -15.18
CA ASN A 104 -2.90 4.07 -15.07
C ASN A 104 -3.36 3.55 -16.44
N CYS A 105 -3.72 2.27 -16.51
CA CYS A 105 -4.35 1.68 -17.69
C CYS A 105 -5.84 2.04 -17.77
#